data_AF-A0A4Y5YA88-F1
#
_entry.id   AF-A0A4Y5YA88-F1
#
_cell.length_a   1.000
_cell.length_b   1.000
_cell.length_c   1.000
_cell.angle_alpha   90.00
_cell.angle_beta   90.00
_cell.angle_gamma   90.00
#
_symmetry.space_group_name_H-M   'P 1'
#
loop_
_entity.id
_entity.type
_entity.pdbx_description
1 polymer ?
#
loop_
_entity_poly.entity_id
_entity_poly.type
_entity_poly.pdbx_seq_one_letter_code
_entity_poly.pdbx_strand_id
1 'polypeptide(L)'
;MQPYLQAFGTQFNLGFNPNDYPFLIDNSYGNDTCVSFYFKQNNQYNILWVEHELASNREIEGARYTIESAINEGNDEFPEIYAGAEAVNIFECETS
;
A
#
# COMPACT_ATOMS: atom_id res chain seq x y z
N MET A 1 -12.67 13.04 -2.36
CA MET A 1 -11.21 13.06 -2.58
C MET A 1 -10.67 11.81 -1.89
N GLN A 2 -9.84 11.01 -2.55
CA GLN A 2 -9.34 9.77 -1.96
C GLN A 2 -8.36 10.08 -0.83
N PRO A 3 -8.35 9.32 0.28
CA PRO A 3 -7.55 9.66 1.46
C PRO A 3 -6.05 9.79 1.17
N TYR A 4 -5.47 8.93 0.34
CA TYR A 4 -4.05 9.03 -0.04
C TYR A 4 -3.71 10.35 -0.76
N LEU A 5 -4.64 10.94 -1.53
CA LEU A 5 -4.41 12.24 -2.18
C LEU A 5 -4.34 13.39 -1.17
N GLN A 6 -4.92 13.22 0.01
CA GLN A 6 -4.79 14.19 1.10
C GLN A 6 -3.42 14.08 1.79
N ALA A 7 -2.87 12.87 1.87
CA ALA A 7 -1.56 12.60 2.47
C ALA A 7 -0.39 12.94 1.53
N PHE A 8 -0.49 12.60 0.24
CA PHE A 8 0.61 12.69 -0.72
C PHE A 8 0.44 13.81 -1.77
N GLY A 9 -0.63 14.59 -1.65
CA GLY A 9 -0.99 15.63 -2.60
C GLY A 9 -1.73 15.11 -3.83
N THR A 10 -2.35 16.01 -4.58
CA THR A 10 -3.24 15.71 -5.70
C THR A 10 -2.53 15.13 -6.94
N GLN A 11 -1.22 14.93 -6.89
CA GLN A 11 -0.39 14.54 -8.03
C GLN A 11 0.25 13.15 -7.90
N PHE A 12 0.01 12.41 -6.80
CA PHE A 12 0.56 11.06 -6.69
C PHE A 12 -0.03 10.13 -7.75
N ASN A 13 0.83 9.59 -8.61
CA ASN A 13 0.43 8.69 -9.69
C ASN A 13 0.52 7.23 -9.22
N LEU A 14 -0.64 6.58 -9.02
CA LEU A 14 -0.70 5.16 -8.69
C LEU A 14 -0.31 4.25 -9.88
N GLY A 15 -0.42 4.74 -11.11
CA GLY A 15 -0.29 3.91 -12.32
C GLY A 15 -1.50 3.00 -12.61
N PHE A 16 -2.45 2.91 -11.68
CA PHE A 16 -3.75 2.24 -11.87
C PHE A 16 -4.89 3.10 -11.33
N ASN A 17 -6.13 2.78 -11.72
CA ASN A 17 -7.32 3.42 -11.17
C ASN A 17 -7.82 2.61 -9.95
N PRO A 18 -7.76 3.17 -8.72
CA PRO A 18 -8.20 2.45 -7.51
C PRO A 18 -9.68 2.09 -7.52
N ASN A 19 -10.52 2.77 -8.31
CA ASN A 19 -11.94 2.40 -8.43
C ASN A 19 -12.16 1.06 -9.15
N ASP A 20 -11.16 0.58 -9.91
CA ASP A 20 -11.19 -0.73 -10.54
C ASP A 20 -10.91 -1.86 -9.52
N TYR A 21 -10.43 -1.51 -8.32
CA TYR A 21 -10.04 -2.43 -7.25
C TYR A 21 -10.71 -2.04 -5.92
N PRO A 22 -12.05 -2.17 -5.80
CA PRO A 22 -12.79 -1.72 -4.62
C PRO A 22 -12.46 -2.49 -3.33
N PHE A 23 -11.68 -3.56 -3.42
CA PHE A 23 -11.18 -4.33 -2.29
C PHE A 23 -9.89 -3.75 -1.67
N LEU A 24 -9.24 -2.79 -2.35
CA LEU A 24 -8.11 -2.06 -1.80
C LEU A 24 -8.62 -0.98 -0.86
N ILE A 25 -8.24 -1.09 0.41
CA ILE A 25 -8.59 -0.11 1.44
C ILE A 25 -7.37 0.74 1.72
N ASP A 26 -7.54 2.06 1.64
CA ASP A 26 -6.48 3.02 1.88
C ASP A 26 -5.89 2.84 3.29
N ASN A 27 -4.57 2.65 3.35
CA ASN A 27 -3.80 2.49 4.59
C ASN A 27 -2.68 3.54 4.70
N SER A 28 -2.80 4.62 3.94
CA SER A 28 -1.72 5.58 3.75
C SER A 28 -1.62 6.54 4.94
N TYR A 29 -0.43 6.65 5.54
CA TYR A 29 -0.18 7.63 6.59
C TYR A 29 0.63 8.81 6.04
N GLY A 30 0.27 10.03 6.45
CA GLY A 30 0.88 11.26 5.93
C GLY A 30 2.37 11.46 6.25
N ASN A 31 2.97 10.54 7.00
CA ASN A 31 4.39 10.54 7.34
C ASN A 31 5.19 9.57 6.47
N ASP A 32 4.53 8.68 5.74
CA ASP A 32 5.17 7.68 4.88
C ASP A 32 5.62 8.36 3.58
N THR A 33 6.61 7.79 2.89
CA THR A 33 7.09 8.32 1.61
C THR A 33 6.40 7.63 0.42
N CYS A 34 5.62 6.57 0.66
CA CYS A 34 4.87 5.85 -0.35
C CYS A 34 3.41 5.64 0.03
N VAL A 35 2.55 5.44 -0.98
CA VAL A 35 1.13 5.19 -0.78
C VAL A 35 0.93 3.71 -0.46
N SER A 36 0.01 3.40 0.46
CA SER A 36 -0.29 2.03 0.81
C SER A 36 -1.79 1.74 0.85
N PHE A 37 -2.12 0.50 0.48
CA PHE A 37 -3.46 -0.06 0.59
C PHE A 37 -3.39 -1.43 1.24
N TYR A 38 -4.31 -1.76 2.13
CA TYR A 38 -4.47 -3.13 2.60
C TYR A 38 -5.63 -3.85 1.93
N PHE A 39 -5.54 -5.17 1.88
CA PHE A 39 -6.63 -6.03 1.45
C PHE A 39 -6.53 -7.40 2.12
N LYS A 40 -7.63 -8.16 2.14
CA LYS A 40 -7.69 -9.50 2.72
C LYS A 40 -7.93 -10.54 1.64
N GLN A 41 -7.09 -11.57 1.58
CA GLN A 41 -7.24 -12.70 0.66
C GLN A 41 -7.06 -14.01 1.43
N ASN A 42 -8.01 -14.95 1.31
CA ASN A 42 -7.95 -16.26 2.00
C ASN A 42 -7.64 -16.17 3.51
N ASN A 43 -8.23 -15.18 4.18
CA ASN A 43 -8.01 -14.87 5.61
C ASN A 43 -6.62 -14.32 5.99
N GLN A 44 -5.78 -13.98 5.02
CA GLN A 44 -4.50 -13.29 5.20
C GLN A 44 -4.67 -11.81 4.83
N TYR A 45 -4.20 -10.91 5.70
CA TYR A 45 -4.06 -9.50 5.34
C TYR A 45 -2.78 -9.29 4.56
N ASN A 46 -2.82 -8.40 3.58
CA ASN A 46 -1.68 -8.00 2.78
C ASN A 46 -1.69 -6.48 2.62
N ILE A 47 -0.52 -5.90 2.43
CA ILE A 47 -0.36 -4.49 2.08
C ILE A 47 0.22 -4.43 0.67
N LEU A 48 -0.38 -3.59 -0.17
CA LEU A 48 0.19 -3.10 -1.41
C LEU A 48 0.87 -1.76 -1.12
N TRP A 49 2.18 -1.72 -1.27
CA TRP A 49 2.98 -0.50 -1.30
C TRP A 49 3.10 -0.01 -2.74
N VAL A 50 2.86 1.28 -2.94
CA VAL A 50 2.98 1.97 -4.21
C VAL A 50 3.96 3.10 -4.05
N GLU A 51 5.16 2.87 -4.56
CA GLU A 51 6.26 3.81 -4.57
C GLU A 51 6.11 4.85 -5.70
N HIS A 52 6.91 5.91 -5.60
CA HIS A 52 6.96 6.93 -6.65
C HIS A 52 7.41 6.36 -8.01
N GLU A 53 6.84 6.92 -9.08
CA GLU A 53 7.19 6.54 -10.47
C GLU A 53 8.68 6.73 -10.77
N LEU A 54 9.26 7.81 -10.26
CA LEU A 54 10.70 8.06 -10.34
C LEU A 54 11.42 7.39 -9.18
N ALA A 55 12.33 6.46 -9.49
CA ALA A 55 13.14 5.74 -8.52
C ALA A 55 13.89 6.67 -7.54
N SER A 56 14.30 7.86 -7.99
CA SER A 56 14.99 8.86 -7.15
C SER A 56 14.15 9.45 -6.02
N ASN A 57 12.83 9.25 -6.06
CA ASN A 57 11.89 9.77 -5.07
C ASN A 57 11.34 8.66 -4.15
N ARG A 58 11.78 7.41 -4.31
CA ARG A 58 11.31 6.28 -3.52
C ARG A 58 11.92 6.29 -2.14
N GLU A 59 11.19 5.77 -1.15
CA GLU A 59 11.73 5.58 0.20
C GLU A 59 12.84 4.52 0.18
N ILE A 60 12.56 3.44 -0.53
CA ILE A 60 13.41 2.27 -0.64
C ILE A 60 13.76 2.07 -2.11
N GLU A 61 15.05 1.85 -2.38
CA GLU A 61 15.48 1.43 -3.72
C GLU A 61 14.92 0.03 -4.00
N GLY A 62 14.06 -0.08 -5.01
CA GLY A 62 13.34 -1.32 -5.28
C GLY A 62 12.25 -1.14 -6.33
N ALA A 63 11.34 -2.11 -6.40
CA ALA A 63 10.21 -2.11 -7.31
C ALA A 63 9.19 -1.01 -6.97
N ARG A 64 8.46 -0.52 -7.97
CA ARG A 64 7.37 0.45 -7.76
C ARG A 64 6.20 -0.11 -6.95
N TYR A 65 5.88 -1.39 -7.15
CA TYR A 65 4.76 -2.07 -6.51
C TYR A 65 5.29 -3.25 -5.72
N THR A 66 4.96 -3.30 -4.43
CA THR A 66 5.31 -4.41 -3.56
C THR A 66 4.07 -4.88 -2.82
N ILE A 67 3.84 -6.21 -2.80
CA ILE A 67 2.82 -6.82 -1.95
C ILE A 67 3.53 -7.64 -0.90
N GLU A 68 3.18 -7.41 0.36
CA GLU A 68 3.66 -8.21 1.48
C GLU A 68 2.53 -8.64 2.40
N SER A 69 2.78 -9.72 3.15
CA SER A 69 1.87 -10.17 4.18
C SER A 69 1.84 -9.17 5.34
N ALA A 70 0.65 -8.93 5.89
CA ALA A 70 0.43 -8.02 6.99
C ALA A 70 -0.29 -8.69 8.16
N ILE A 71 -0.17 -8.07 9.33
CA ILE A 71 -0.90 -8.47 10.54
C ILE A 71 -1.98 -7.43 10.87
N ASN A 72 -3.07 -7.88 11.49
CA ASN A 72 -4.06 -6.99 12.10
C ASN A 72 -3.78 -6.92 13.60
N GLU A 73 -3.26 -5.79 14.07
CA GLU A 73 -3.05 -5.54 15.51
C GLU A 73 -4.31 -4.99 16.20
N GLY A 74 -5.32 -4.61 15.41
CA GLY A 74 -6.64 -4.22 15.88
C GLY A 74 -7.59 -5.42 15.97
N ASN A 75 -8.79 -5.26 15.41
CA ASN A 75 -9.79 -6.31 15.34
C ASN A 75 -10.56 -6.27 14.01
N ASP A 76 -11.55 -7.17 13.84
CA ASP A 76 -12.33 -7.25 12.59
C ASP A 76 -13.24 -6.04 12.34
N GLU A 77 -13.63 -5.31 13.40
CA GLU A 77 -14.48 -4.11 13.29
C GLU A 77 -13.63 -2.84 13.09
N PHE A 78 -12.46 -2.79 13.74
CA PHE A 78 -11.49 -1.69 13.68
C PHE A 78 -10.10 -2.27 13.35
N PRO A 79 -9.82 -2.55 12.08
CA PRO A 79 -8.54 -3.13 11.68
C PRO A 79 -7.43 -2.09 11.80
N GLU A 80 -6.28 -2.54 12.31
CA GLU A 80 -5.04 -1.78 12.33
C GLU A 80 -3.98 -2.64 11.62
N ILE A 81 -3.77 -2.38 10.33
CA ILE A 81 -3.00 -3.27 9.45
C ILE A 81 -1.57 -2.76 9.28
N TYR A 82 -0.61 -3.60 9.65
CA TYR A 82 0.81 -3.27 9.60
C TYR A 82 1.65 -4.38 8.98
N ALA A 83 2.75 -3.97 8.37
CA ALA A 83 3.85 -4.86 8.02
C ALA A 83 4.51 -5.38 9.30
N GLY A 84 4.36 -6.67 9.59
CA GLY A 84 5.03 -7.30 10.73
C GLY A 84 6.53 -7.43 10.49
N ALA A 85 7.31 -7.63 11.55
CA ALA A 85 8.75 -7.92 11.43
C ALA A 85 9.06 -9.20 10.61
N GLU A 86 8.09 -10.10 10.52
CA GLU A 86 8.15 -11.34 9.73
C GLU A 86 7.34 -11.23 8.43
N ALA A 87 7.05 -10.02 7.96
CA ALA A 87 6.33 -9.81 6.71
C ALA A 87 7.06 -10.49 5.55
N VAL A 88 6.32 -11.32 4.81
CA VAL A 88 6.81 -12.01 3.63
C VAL A 88 6.48 -11.17 2.42
N ASN A 89 7.49 -10.86 1.62
CA ASN A 89 7.30 -10.28 0.30
C ASN A 89 6.72 -11.33 -0.64
N ILE A 90 5.51 -11.07 -1.15
CA ILE A 90 4.73 -11.98 -1.98
C ILE A 90 4.92 -11.66 -3.46
N PHE A 91 5.12 -10.39 -3.80
CA PHE A 91 5.20 -9.92 -5.17
C PHE A 91 5.91 -8.56 -5.25
N GLU A 92 6.70 -8.38 -6.30
CA GLU A 92 7.32 -7.11 -6.66
C GLU A 92 7.20 -6.89 -8.18
N CYS A 93 6.90 -5.66 -8.58
CA CYS A 93 6.89 -5.27 -9.98
C CYS A 93 7.16 -3.79 -10.19
N GLU A 94 7.80 -3.44 -11.30
CA GLU A 94 8.05 -2.05 -11.68
C GLU A 94 6.86 -1.42 -12.45
N THR A 95 6.05 -2.27 -13.09
CA THR A 95 4.92 -1.85 -13.93
C THR A 95 3.61 -2.40 -13.39
N SER A 96 2.54 -1.60 -13.48
CA SER A 96 1.18 -2.00 -13.09
C SER A 96 0.50 -2.88 -14.13
#